data_AF-A0A7C5D7L2-F1
#
_entry.id   AF-A0A7C5D7L2-F1
#
_cell.length_a   1.000
_cell.length_b   1.000
_cell.length_c   1.000
_cell.angle_alpha   90.00
_cell.angle_beta   90.00
_cell.angle_gamma   90.00
#
_symmetry.space_group_name_H-M   'P 1'
#
loop_
_entity.id
_entity.type
_entity.pdbx_description
1 polymer ?
#
loop_
_entity_poly.entity_id
_entity_poly.type
_entity_poly.pdbx_seq_one_letter_code
_entity_poly.pdbx_strand_id
1 'polypeptide(L)'
;MKFLKLLLILTLGLWANEGKALFEKHCAACHTPFIPMLKLKENFLDHNNTLLKLKAPTLNQLSYRLKQRIGDPKGDEDMHRMEVTAFMSDYVYHPDKSKSVCMEEVMMHFKTMPSLKGKVSEEALESIGEYLYDFDEEVVKSNSVKYEGFTTALRRAKKENKLIMIEAMTSTCHFCRKMEREVMIEKEVVAAIEKDFIPVAIDIYKHTLPLGIKVDVTPSFIFIDREQNIILNVPGAWGKEDFLDLLKEAKSKSKKEK
;
A
#
# COMPACT_ATOMS: atom_id res chain seq x y z
N MET A 1 44.47 -6.37 -6.35
CA MET A 1 43.35 -5.73 -7.08
C MET A 1 42.05 -5.94 -6.30
N LYS A 2 41.76 -5.08 -5.33
CA LYS A 2 40.57 -5.16 -4.45
C LYS A 2 39.92 -3.77 -4.32
N PHE A 3 39.54 -3.14 -5.43
CA PHE A 3 38.84 -1.84 -5.41
C PHE A 3 37.93 -1.67 -6.63
N LEU A 4 37.05 -2.64 -6.91
CA LEU A 4 36.07 -2.49 -8.01
C LEU A 4 34.72 -3.18 -7.73
N LYS A 5 34.18 -3.01 -6.52
CA LYS A 5 32.81 -3.47 -6.18
C LYS A 5 32.00 -2.44 -5.36
N LEU A 6 32.31 -1.15 -5.49
CA LEU A 6 31.59 -0.08 -4.77
C LEU A 6 30.94 0.98 -5.69
N LEU A 7 30.76 0.68 -6.98
CA LEU A 7 30.15 1.63 -7.92
C LEU A 7 28.74 1.24 -8.40
N LEU A 8 28.28 0.01 -8.14
CA LEU A 8 27.03 -0.50 -8.71
C LEU A 8 25.78 -0.27 -7.82
N ILE A 9 25.98 0.17 -6.56
CA ILE A 9 24.86 0.42 -5.62
C ILE A 9 24.47 1.91 -5.62
N LEU A 10 25.33 2.80 -6.14
CA LEU A 10 25.07 4.24 -6.15
C LEU A 10 24.14 4.68 -7.28
N THR A 11 24.04 3.88 -8.36
CA THR A 11 23.21 4.22 -9.52
C THR A 11 21.73 4.04 -9.18
N LEU A 12 21.27 2.93 -8.62
CA LEU A 12 19.83 2.71 -8.36
C LEU A 12 19.16 3.80 -7.48
N GLY A 13 19.88 4.38 -6.50
CA GLY A 13 19.35 5.44 -5.65
C GLY A 13 19.30 6.84 -6.31
N LEU A 14 20.08 7.06 -7.37
CA LEU A 14 20.08 8.33 -8.11
C LEU A 14 18.86 8.46 -9.04
N TRP A 15 18.39 7.34 -9.62
CA TRP A 15 17.33 7.32 -10.63
C TRP A 15 15.93 7.40 -10.01
N ALA A 16 15.70 6.72 -8.87
CA ALA A 16 14.45 6.85 -8.11
C ALA A 16 14.20 8.30 -7.64
N ASN A 17 15.28 9.04 -7.36
CA ASN A 17 15.20 10.44 -6.96
C ASN A 17 14.94 11.38 -8.15
N GLU A 18 15.39 10.99 -9.36
CA GLU A 18 15.19 11.74 -10.59
C GLU A 18 13.73 11.71 -11.06
N GLY A 19 13.11 10.52 -11.14
CA GLY A 19 11.70 10.38 -11.53
C GLY A 19 10.77 11.17 -10.60
N LYS A 20 11.03 11.15 -9.30
CA LYS A 20 10.32 11.98 -8.31
C LYS A 20 10.50 13.47 -8.58
N ALA A 21 11.74 13.94 -8.78
CA ALA A 21 12.01 15.36 -9.03
C ALA A 21 11.34 15.85 -10.33
N LEU A 22 11.32 15.02 -11.37
CA LEU A 22 10.62 15.30 -12.62
C LEU A 22 9.10 15.34 -12.43
N PHE A 23 8.54 14.41 -11.64
CA PHE A 23 7.13 14.44 -11.27
C PHE A 23 6.76 15.72 -10.51
N GLU A 24 7.57 16.11 -9.52
CA GLU A 24 7.36 17.34 -8.74
C GLU A 24 7.37 18.59 -9.63
N LYS A 25 8.29 18.62 -10.60
CA LYS A 25 8.42 19.72 -11.55
C LYS A 25 7.27 19.82 -12.55
N HIS A 26 6.79 18.68 -13.06
CA HIS A 26 5.90 18.66 -14.23
C HIS A 26 4.43 18.29 -13.92
N CYS A 27 4.19 17.53 -12.86
CA CYS A 27 2.90 16.87 -12.61
C CYS A 27 2.26 17.29 -11.28
N ALA A 28 3.05 17.64 -10.26
CA ALA A 28 2.56 17.91 -8.90
C ALA A 28 1.67 19.16 -8.78
N ALA A 29 1.66 20.04 -9.77
CA ALA A 29 0.72 21.17 -9.81
C ALA A 29 -0.76 20.73 -9.87
N CYS A 30 -1.02 19.51 -10.37
CA CYS A 30 -2.36 18.93 -10.50
C CYS A 30 -2.52 17.64 -9.70
N HIS A 31 -1.49 16.79 -9.66
CA HIS A 31 -1.54 15.48 -9.01
C HIS A 31 -0.94 15.54 -7.61
N THR A 32 -1.78 15.44 -6.59
CA THR A 32 -1.29 15.26 -5.22
C THR A 32 -0.65 13.88 -5.09
N PRO A 33 0.56 13.73 -4.50
CA PRO A 33 1.23 12.44 -4.43
C PRO A 33 0.41 11.39 -3.66
N PHE A 34 0.15 11.64 -2.39
CA PHE A 34 -0.52 10.67 -1.52
C PHE A 34 -1.62 11.32 -0.69
N ILE A 35 -2.77 10.66 -0.70
CA ILE A 35 -3.87 10.86 0.24
C ILE A 35 -4.37 9.47 0.66
N PRO A 36 -4.61 9.21 1.96
CA PRO A 36 -5.12 7.92 2.40
C PRO A 36 -6.42 7.52 1.70
N MET A 37 -6.59 6.22 1.42
CA MET A 37 -7.72 5.72 0.62
C MET A 37 -9.08 6.00 1.25
N LEU A 38 -9.18 5.92 2.58
CA LEU A 38 -10.43 6.26 3.26
C LEU A 38 -10.79 7.73 3.09
N LYS A 39 -9.80 8.64 3.14
CA LYS A 39 -10.02 10.07 2.93
C LYS A 39 -10.40 10.40 1.48
N LEU A 40 -9.82 9.68 0.51
CA LEU A 40 -10.24 9.81 -0.89
C LEU A 40 -11.67 9.31 -1.11
N LYS A 41 -12.06 8.18 -0.51
CA LYS A 41 -13.43 7.67 -0.57
C LYS A 41 -14.42 8.66 0.02
N GLU A 42 -14.16 9.16 1.23
CA GLU A 42 -14.96 10.21 1.88
C GLU A 42 -15.11 11.42 0.93
N ASN A 43 -14.01 11.89 0.36
CA ASN A 43 -14.04 13.03 -0.55
C ASN A 43 -14.91 12.81 -1.80
N PHE A 44 -14.77 11.68 -2.49
CA PHE A 44 -15.48 11.45 -3.75
C PHE A 44 -16.92 10.97 -3.53
N LEU A 45 -17.13 10.02 -2.61
CA LEU A 45 -18.43 9.39 -2.38
C LEU A 45 -19.36 10.27 -1.54
N ASP A 46 -18.85 10.89 -0.47
CA ASP A 46 -19.69 11.60 0.49
C ASP A 46 -19.74 13.10 0.20
N HIS A 47 -18.69 13.64 -0.43
CA HIS A 47 -18.52 15.07 -0.66
C HIS A 47 -18.40 15.49 -2.12
N ASN A 48 -18.52 14.58 -3.11
CA ASN A 48 -18.47 14.94 -4.54
C ASN A 48 -17.26 15.83 -4.89
N ASN A 49 -16.09 15.50 -4.32
CA ASN A 49 -14.82 16.23 -4.43
C ASN A 49 -14.79 17.67 -3.84
N THR A 50 -15.77 18.09 -3.01
CA THR A 50 -15.74 19.43 -2.39
C THR A 50 -14.82 19.54 -1.19
N LEU A 51 -14.49 18.42 -0.55
CA LEU A 51 -13.68 18.35 0.66
C LEU A 51 -12.19 18.63 0.37
N LEU A 52 -11.62 17.91 -0.59
CA LEU A 52 -10.20 18.02 -0.97
C LEU A 52 -9.98 18.90 -2.20
N LYS A 53 -11.04 19.15 -3.00
CA LYS A 53 -10.99 19.98 -4.22
C LYS A 53 -9.86 19.55 -5.17
N LEU A 54 -9.70 18.24 -5.34
CA LEU A 54 -8.68 17.68 -6.21
C LEU A 54 -8.91 18.13 -7.65
N LYS A 55 -7.81 18.31 -8.39
CA LYS A 55 -7.85 18.71 -9.81
C LYS A 55 -7.64 17.53 -10.75
N ALA A 56 -7.07 16.45 -10.24
CA ALA A 56 -6.79 15.20 -10.94
C ALA A 56 -6.70 14.05 -9.91
N PRO A 57 -6.72 12.78 -10.36
CA PRO A 57 -6.46 11.64 -9.48
C PRO A 57 -5.11 11.75 -8.79
N THR A 58 -5.00 11.28 -7.56
CA THR A 58 -3.72 11.29 -6.81
C THR A 58 -2.74 10.27 -7.37
N LEU A 59 -1.45 10.44 -7.07
CA LEU A 59 -0.42 9.54 -7.61
C LEU A 59 -0.59 8.10 -7.10
N ASN A 60 -0.98 7.90 -5.84
CA ASN A 60 -1.31 6.56 -5.33
C ASN A 60 -2.57 5.94 -5.99
N GLN A 61 -3.53 6.74 -6.45
CA GLN A 61 -4.65 6.20 -7.26
C GLN A 61 -4.17 5.77 -8.64
N LEU A 62 -3.35 6.60 -9.30
CA LEU A 62 -2.82 6.31 -10.64
C LEU A 62 -1.90 5.09 -10.62
N SER A 63 -0.91 5.09 -9.72
CA SER A 63 0.06 4.02 -9.54
C SER A 63 -0.63 2.67 -9.38
N TYR A 64 -1.60 2.59 -8.46
CA TYR A 64 -2.38 1.37 -8.25
C TYR A 64 -3.23 1.00 -9.47
N ARG A 65 -3.96 1.94 -10.07
CA ARG A 65 -4.91 1.62 -11.16
C ARG A 65 -4.19 1.21 -12.43
N LEU A 66 -3.12 1.89 -12.81
CA LEU A 66 -2.32 1.55 -13.97
C LEU A 66 -1.76 0.13 -13.85
N LYS A 67 -1.15 -0.19 -12.71
CA LYS A 67 -0.63 -1.53 -12.39
C LYS A 67 -1.67 -2.64 -12.33
N GLN A 68 -2.95 -2.33 -12.32
CA GLN A 68 -4.01 -3.34 -12.30
C GLN A 68 -4.76 -3.44 -13.63
N ARG A 69 -4.56 -2.49 -14.55
CA ARG A 69 -5.41 -2.33 -15.74
C ARG A 69 -4.63 -2.32 -17.05
N ILE A 70 -3.32 -2.12 -17.00
CA ILE A 70 -2.42 -2.17 -18.16
C ILE A 70 -1.56 -3.42 -18.03
N GLY A 71 -1.36 -4.15 -19.15
CA GLY A 71 -0.50 -5.33 -19.17
C GLY A 71 -1.00 -6.51 -18.33
N ASP A 72 -0.09 -7.46 -18.06
CA ASP A 72 -0.32 -8.57 -17.12
C ASP A 72 0.37 -8.31 -15.78
N PRO A 73 -0.37 -7.98 -14.70
CA PRO A 73 0.21 -7.72 -13.39
C PRO A 73 0.78 -8.96 -12.69
N LYS A 74 0.59 -10.16 -13.27
CA LYS A 74 1.18 -11.42 -12.80
C LYS A 74 2.30 -11.91 -13.71
N GLY A 75 2.59 -11.19 -14.79
CA GLY A 75 3.64 -11.49 -15.74
C GLY A 75 5.02 -11.07 -15.23
N ASP A 76 5.94 -10.92 -16.17
CA ASP A 76 7.28 -10.38 -15.90
C ASP A 76 7.18 -8.91 -15.45
N GLU A 77 7.81 -8.58 -14.33
CA GLU A 77 7.67 -7.27 -13.70
C GLU A 77 8.27 -6.14 -14.56
N ASP A 78 9.42 -6.39 -15.18
CA ASP A 78 10.10 -5.40 -16.02
C ASP A 78 9.29 -5.13 -17.28
N MET A 79 8.74 -6.17 -17.91
CA MET A 79 7.84 -6.02 -19.05
C MET A 79 6.57 -5.22 -18.67
N HIS A 80 5.92 -5.58 -17.56
CA HIS A 80 4.70 -4.90 -17.12
C HIS A 80 4.98 -3.43 -16.77
N ARG A 81 6.12 -3.13 -16.17
CA ARG A 81 6.60 -1.77 -15.92
C ARG A 81 6.76 -0.98 -17.22
N MET A 82 7.38 -1.56 -18.24
CA MET A 82 7.50 -0.92 -19.57
C MET A 82 6.12 -0.63 -20.19
N GLU A 83 5.18 -1.57 -20.13
CA GLU A 83 3.82 -1.40 -20.67
C GLU A 83 3.07 -0.27 -19.95
N VAL A 84 3.12 -0.22 -18.62
CA VAL A 84 2.50 0.83 -17.80
C VAL A 84 3.12 2.20 -18.11
N THR A 85 4.45 2.29 -18.18
CA THR A 85 5.17 3.52 -18.49
C THR A 85 4.86 4.00 -19.91
N ALA A 86 4.84 3.11 -20.90
CA ALA A 86 4.48 3.45 -22.28
C ALA A 86 3.04 3.98 -22.39
N PHE A 87 2.08 3.34 -21.72
CA PHE A 87 0.69 3.81 -21.66
C PHE A 87 0.61 5.20 -21.03
N MET A 88 1.29 5.42 -19.90
CA MET A 88 1.31 6.71 -19.23
C MET A 88 1.88 7.81 -20.13
N SER A 89 3.01 7.55 -20.78
CA SER A 89 3.67 8.50 -21.69
C SER A 89 2.77 8.88 -22.86
N ASP A 90 2.11 7.91 -23.50
CA ASP A 90 1.14 8.18 -24.57
C ASP A 90 -0.02 9.03 -24.05
N TYR A 91 -0.60 8.69 -22.89
CA TYR A 91 -1.71 9.43 -22.31
C TYR A 91 -1.32 10.87 -21.94
N VAL A 92 -0.10 11.11 -21.46
CA VAL A 92 0.37 12.46 -21.12
C VAL A 92 0.56 13.34 -22.38
N TYR A 93 0.96 12.75 -23.50
CA TYR A 93 1.04 13.45 -24.78
C TYR A 93 -0.30 13.59 -25.49
N HIS A 94 -1.16 12.59 -25.37
CA HIS A 94 -2.42 12.45 -26.11
C HIS A 94 -3.59 12.16 -25.16
N PRO A 95 -3.89 13.08 -24.22
CA PRO A 95 -4.83 12.79 -23.15
C PRO A 95 -6.25 12.65 -23.68
N ASP A 96 -6.87 11.55 -23.33
CA ASP A 96 -8.24 11.22 -23.68
C ASP A 96 -8.93 10.60 -22.46
N LYS A 97 -9.88 11.34 -21.88
CA LYS A 97 -10.60 10.90 -20.68
C LYS A 97 -11.30 9.55 -20.88
N SER A 98 -11.72 9.21 -22.10
CA SER A 98 -12.35 7.92 -22.40
C SER A 98 -11.40 6.72 -22.28
N LYS A 99 -10.08 6.97 -22.36
CA LYS A 99 -9.03 5.96 -22.17
C LYS A 99 -8.53 5.86 -20.73
N SER A 100 -9.09 6.64 -19.80
CA SER A 100 -8.64 6.60 -18.41
C SER A 100 -8.86 5.22 -17.78
N VAL A 101 -7.87 4.74 -17.03
CA VAL A 101 -7.94 3.48 -16.27
C VAL A 101 -8.47 3.66 -14.84
N CYS A 102 -8.73 4.90 -14.43
CA CYS A 102 -9.33 5.21 -13.13
C CYS A 102 -10.83 4.89 -13.12
N MET A 103 -11.39 4.77 -11.92
CA MET A 103 -12.83 4.55 -11.75
C MET A 103 -13.65 5.68 -12.35
N GLU A 104 -14.78 5.36 -12.96
CA GLU A 104 -15.68 6.35 -13.57
C GLU A 104 -16.19 7.36 -12.54
N GLU A 105 -16.52 6.88 -11.34
CA GLU A 105 -16.96 7.67 -10.20
C GLU A 105 -15.89 8.66 -9.73
N VAL A 106 -14.60 8.39 -10.00
CA VAL A 106 -13.52 9.34 -9.73
C VAL A 106 -13.35 10.30 -10.92
N MET A 107 -13.35 9.76 -12.13
CA MET A 107 -13.10 10.54 -13.34
C MET A 107 -14.22 11.52 -13.66
N MET A 108 -15.45 11.28 -13.24
CA MET A 108 -16.57 12.21 -13.46
C MET A 108 -16.31 13.61 -12.89
N HIS A 109 -15.47 13.74 -11.85
CA HIS A 109 -15.14 15.04 -11.24
C HIS A 109 -14.05 15.83 -11.98
N PHE A 110 -13.38 15.24 -12.97
CA PHE A 110 -12.22 15.85 -13.65
C PHE A 110 -12.49 16.14 -15.12
N LYS A 111 -11.88 17.22 -15.61
CA LYS A 111 -11.76 17.48 -17.06
C LYS A 111 -10.62 16.64 -17.63
N THR A 112 -10.60 16.47 -18.95
CA THR A 112 -9.42 15.91 -19.64
C THR A 112 -8.19 16.76 -19.31
N MET A 113 -7.08 16.11 -18.96
CA MET A 113 -5.83 16.81 -18.64
C MET A 113 -5.25 17.50 -19.89
N PRO A 114 -4.48 18.59 -19.74
CA PRO A 114 -3.81 19.21 -20.88
C PRO A 114 -2.70 18.31 -21.43
N SER A 115 -2.49 18.34 -22.74
CA SER A 115 -1.34 17.68 -23.36
C SER A 115 -0.03 18.33 -22.90
N LEU A 116 0.95 17.49 -22.58
CA LEU A 116 2.33 17.91 -22.29
C LEU A 116 3.30 17.63 -23.44
N LYS A 117 2.78 17.29 -24.64
CA LYS A 117 3.61 17.08 -25.82
C LYS A 117 4.44 18.33 -26.14
N GLY A 118 5.76 18.16 -26.26
CA GLY A 118 6.72 19.24 -26.46
C GLY A 118 7.05 20.07 -25.20
N LYS A 119 6.45 19.76 -24.04
CA LYS A 119 6.74 20.40 -22.74
C LYS A 119 7.55 19.50 -21.80
N VAL A 120 7.42 18.20 -21.97
CA VAL A 120 8.16 17.16 -21.24
C VAL A 120 8.76 16.23 -22.30
N SER A 121 10.01 15.81 -22.12
CA SER A 121 10.67 14.87 -23.04
C SER A 121 10.21 13.43 -22.78
N GLU A 122 10.41 12.56 -23.76
CA GLU A 122 10.09 11.14 -23.64
C GLU A 122 10.90 10.47 -22.53
N GLU A 123 12.20 10.73 -22.45
CA GLU A 123 13.09 10.30 -21.36
C GLU A 123 12.59 10.76 -19.98
N ALA A 124 12.10 12.01 -19.87
CA ALA A 124 11.55 12.48 -18.61
C ALA A 124 10.24 11.78 -18.24
N LEU A 125 9.40 11.44 -19.23
CA LEU A 125 8.18 10.66 -18.99
C LEU A 125 8.50 9.21 -18.63
N GLU A 126 9.55 8.61 -19.18
CA GLU A 126 10.01 7.28 -18.80
C GLU A 126 10.38 7.24 -17.30
N SER A 127 11.23 8.16 -16.84
CA SER A 127 11.60 8.27 -15.42
C SER A 127 10.40 8.59 -14.51
N ILE A 128 9.45 9.42 -14.96
CA ILE A 128 8.20 9.67 -14.23
C ILE A 128 7.34 8.40 -14.15
N GLY A 129 7.31 7.60 -15.22
CA GLY A 129 6.56 6.35 -15.31
C GLY A 129 7.08 5.28 -14.37
N GLU A 130 8.40 5.11 -14.29
CA GLU A 130 9.02 4.21 -13.32
C GLU A 130 8.70 4.63 -11.88
N TYR A 131 8.87 5.92 -11.56
CA TYR A 131 8.51 6.47 -10.26
C TYR A 131 7.02 6.24 -9.92
N LEU A 132 6.13 6.51 -10.88
CA LEU A 132 4.69 6.28 -10.75
C LEU A 132 4.37 4.81 -10.53
N TYR A 133 5.05 3.88 -11.21
CA TYR A 133 4.81 2.45 -11.08
C TYR A 133 5.09 1.97 -9.64
N ASP A 134 6.21 2.36 -9.05
CA ASP A 134 6.59 1.91 -7.71
C ASP A 134 5.89 2.68 -6.57
N PHE A 135 5.38 3.88 -6.85
CA PHE A 135 4.92 4.83 -5.84
C PHE A 135 3.95 4.23 -4.79
N ASP A 136 2.87 3.55 -5.21
CA ASP A 136 1.87 3.03 -4.27
C ASP A 136 2.47 1.98 -3.33
N GLU A 137 3.30 1.08 -3.85
CA GLU A 137 3.94 0.04 -3.05
C GLU A 137 4.97 0.61 -2.08
N GLU A 138 5.77 1.59 -2.52
CA GLU A 138 6.73 2.27 -1.65
C GLU A 138 6.03 3.05 -0.53
N VAL A 139 4.91 3.71 -0.83
CA VAL A 139 4.13 4.46 0.16
C VAL A 139 3.49 3.52 1.17
N VAL A 140 2.89 2.42 0.74
CA VAL A 140 2.36 1.37 1.65
C VAL A 140 3.50 0.79 2.49
N LYS A 141 4.59 0.36 1.86
CA LYS A 141 5.74 -0.21 2.54
C LYS A 141 6.36 0.73 3.57
N SER A 142 6.36 2.05 3.32
CA SER A 142 6.94 3.04 4.24
C SER A 142 6.00 3.45 5.37
N ASN A 143 4.69 3.56 5.13
CA ASN A 143 3.74 4.09 6.11
C ASN A 143 2.86 3.04 6.81
N SER A 144 2.77 1.82 6.27
CA SER A 144 1.98 0.73 6.87
C SER A 144 2.69 0.07 8.05
N VAL A 145 1.94 -0.79 8.75
CA VAL A 145 2.37 -1.66 9.84
C VAL A 145 3.63 -2.45 9.46
N LYS A 146 4.60 -2.51 10.39
CA LYS A 146 5.86 -3.23 10.20
C LYS A 146 5.79 -4.61 10.81
N TYR A 147 5.68 -5.62 9.95
CA TYR A 147 5.61 -7.01 10.37
C TYR A 147 6.99 -7.60 10.66
N GLU A 148 7.05 -8.55 11.60
CA GLU A 148 8.23 -9.38 11.85
C GLU A 148 7.89 -10.88 11.94
N GLY A 149 8.91 -11.73 12.01
CA GLY A 149 8.72 -13.17 12.13
C GLY A 149 8.24 -13.60 13.52
N PHE A 150 7.38 -14.63 13.58
CA PHE A 150 6.74 -15.09 14.82
C PHE A 150 7.71 -15.38 15.98
N THR A 151 8.85 -16.02 15.71
CA THR A 151 9.86 -16.31 16.74
C THR A 151 10.43 -15.02 17.36
N THR A 152 10.70 -14.02 16.53
CA THR A 152 11.17 -12.69 17.00
C THR A 152 10.06 -11.99 17.78
N ALA A 153 8.83 -12.05 17.27
CA ALA A 153 7.67 -11.47 17.92
C ALA A 153 7.42 -12.05 19.31
N LEU A 154 7.52 -13.36 19.49
CA LEU A 154 7.34 -14.02 20.79
C LEU A 154 8.38 -13.55 21.83
N ARG A 155 9.65 -13.42 21.41
CA ARG A 155 10.71 -12.88 22.28
C ARG A 155 10.43 -11.43 22.67
N ARG A 156 9.99 -10.60 21.72
CA ARG A 156 9.66 -9.18 21.97
C ARG A 156 8.40 -9.02 22.81
N ALA A 157 7.35 -9.79 22.55
CA ALA A 157 6.11 -9.78 23.32
C ALA A 157 6.36 -10.01 24.82
N LYS A 158 7.21 -11.00 25.17
CA LYS A 158 7.62 -11.25 26.55
C LYS A 158 8.41 -10.09 27.16
N LYS A 159 9.36 -9.51 26.41
CA LYS A 159 10.22 -8.41 26.88
C LYS A 159 9.46 -7.08 27.03
N GLU A 160 8.62 -6.76 26.05
CA GLU A 160 7.90 -5.48 25.93
C GLU A 160 6.51 -5.52 26.59
N ASN A 161 6.08 -6.68 27.12
CA ASN A 161 4.75 -6.86 27.73
C ASN A 161 3.61 -6.53 26.73
N LYS A 162 3.79 -6.93 25.47
CA LYS A 162 2.84 -6.73 24.36
C LYS A 162 2.21 -8.04 23.91
N LEU A 163 1.06 -7.95 23.25
CA LEU A 163 0.40 -9.07 22.58
C LEU A 163 1.03 -9.29 21.20
N ILE A 164 0.79 -10.45 20.60
CA ILE A 164 1.15 -10.71 19.19
C ILE A 164 -0.13 -10.61 18.37
N MET A 165 -0.07 -9.92 17.24
CA MET A 165 -1.14 -9.87 16.25
C MET A 165 -0.64 -10.54 14.98
N ILE A 166 -1.14 -11.73 14.67
CA ILE A 166 -0.85 -12.43 13.42
C ILE A 166 -1.91 -12.03 12.38
N GLU A 167 -1.47 -11.51 11.26
CA GLU A 167 -2.24 -11.50 10.01
C GLU A 167 -1.91 -12.77 9.22
N ALA A 168 -2.88 -13.66 9.10
CA ALA A 168 -2.83 -14.75 8.14
C ALA A 168 -3.31 -14.23 6.77
N MET A 169 -2.42 -14.26 5.78
CA MET A 169 -2.63 -13.64 4.47
C MET A 169 -2.10 -14.53 3.34
N THR A 170 -2.27 -14.09 2.10
CA THR A 170 -1.56 -14.63 0.94
C THR A 170 -1.16 -13.50 0.01
N SER A 171 -0.09 -13.66 -0.77
CA SER A 171 0.37 -12.62 -1.69
C SER A 171 -0.66 -12.23 -2.77
N THR A 172 -1.53 -13.16 -3.15
CA THR A 172 -2.54 -12.96 -4.21
C THR A 172 -3.90 -12.47 -3.69
N CYS A 173 -4.10 -12.46 -2.38
CA CYS A 173 -5.34 -12.06 -1.71
C CYS A 173 -5.71 -10.59 -1.98
N HIS A 174 -6.85 -10.36 -2.64
CA HIS A 174 -7.36 -9.01 -2.91
C HIS A 174 -7.70 -8.25 -1.63
N PHE A 175 -8.38 -8.91 -0.68
CA PHE A 175 -8.80 -8.28 0.58
C PHE A 175 -7.62 -7.93 1.50
N CYS A 176 -6.53 -8.69 1.44
CA CYS A 176 -5.31 -8.41 2.19
C CYS A 176 -4.64 -7.13 1.66
N ARG A 177 -4.51 -7.00 0.32
CA ARG A 177 -4.03 -5.74 -0.30
C ARG A 177 -4.95 -4.56 0.02
N LYS A 178 -6.27 -4.78 0.04
CA LYS A 178 -7.23 -3.75 0.45
C LYS A 178 -6.98 -3.32 1.90
N MET A 179 -6.82 -4.26 2.82
CA MET A 179 -6.56 -4.00 4.23
C MET A 179 -5.28 -3.17 4.43
N GLU A 180 -4.20 -3.53 3.73
CA GLU A 180 -2.93 -2.78 3.77
C GLU A 180 -3.09 -1.33 3.31
N ARG A 181 -3.80 -1.11 2.19
CA ARG A 181 -3.95 0.22 1.57
C ARG A 181 -4.99 1.11 2.23
N GLU A 182 -5.95 0.53 2.96
CA GLU A 182 -7.08 1.27 3.53
C GLU A 182 -7.04 1.36 5.05
N VAL A 183 -6.43 0.39 5.74
CA VAL A 183 -6.51 0.30 7.21
C VAL A 183 -5.12 0.26 7.84
N MET A 184 -4.23 -0.61 7.40
CA MET A 184 -2.91 -0.75 8.05
C MET A 184 -1.99 0.45 7.80
N ILE A 185 -2.27 1.27 6.79
CA ILE A 185 -1.56 2.53 6.52
C ILE A 185 -2.08 3.72 7.34
N GLU A 186 -3.24 3.59 7.99
CA GLU A 186 -3.84 4.68 8.76
C GLU A 186 -3.05 4.93 10.05
N LYS A 187 -2.60 6.16 10.26
CA LYS A 187 -1.72 6.53 11.39
C LYS A 187 -2.27 6.10 12.75
N GLU A 188 -3.58 6.20 12.93
CA GLU A 188 -4.26 5.80 14.17
C GLU A 188 -4.20 4.29 14.39
N VAL A 189 -4.33 3.50 13.32
CA VAL A 189 -4.22 2.03 13.37
C VAL A 189 -2.77 1.63 13.64
N VAL A 190 -1.80 2.22 12.95
CA VAL A 190 -0.37 1.98 13.20
C VAL A 190 -0.04 2.27 14.66
N ALA A 191 -0.44 3.43 15.17
CA ALA A 191 -0.18 3.81 16.56
C ALA A 191 -0.85 2.87 17.57
N ALA A 192 -2.09 2.43 17.30
CA ALA A 192 -2.80 1.47 18.16
C ALA A 192 -2.10 0.10 18.19
N ILE A 193 -1.63 -0.38 17.04
CA ILE A 193 -0.87 -1.64 16.93
C ILE A 193 0.46 -1.50 17.65
N GLU A 194 1.29 -0.50 17.33
CA GLU A 194 2.62 -0.34 17.90
C GLU A 194 2.61 -0.19 19.43
N LYS A 195 1.56 0.40 19.98
CA LYS A 195 1.37 0.58 21.42
C LYS A 195 1.21 -0.75 22.16
N ASP A 196 0.38 -1.64 21.65
CA ASP A 196 -0.12 -2.80 22.41
C ASP A 196 0.25 -4.16 21.83
N PHE A 197 0.70 -4.19 20.57
CA PHE A 197 0.87 -5.40 19.78
C PHE A 197 2.24 -5.46 19.09
N ILE A 198 2.63 -6.69 18.77
CA ILE A 198 3.74 -7.04 17.91
C ILE A 198 3.14 -7.71 16.67
N PRO A 199 3.11 -7.01 15.51
CA PRO A 199 2.46 -7.52 14.31
C PRO A 199 3.34 -8.55 13.58
N VAL A 200 2.71 -9.60 13.08
CA VAL A 200 3.31 -10.71 12.34
C VAL A 200 2.45 -10.97 11.11
N ALA A 201 3.04 -11.09 9.93
CA ALA A 201 2.32 -11.51 8.73
C ALA A 201 2.80 -12.89 8.30
N ILE A 202 1.87 -13.81 8.01
CA ILE A 202 2.19 -15.16 7.57
C ILE A 202 1.43 -15.47 6.28
N ASP A 203 2.19 -15.74 5.21
CA ASP A 203 1.64 -16.29 3.97
C ASP A 203 1.32 -17.77 4.17
N ILE A 204 0.03 -18.09 4.28
CA ILE A 204 -0.45 -19.44 4.62
C ILE A 204 -0.28 -20.46 3.47
N TYR A 205 0.08 -20.01 2.25
CA TYR A 205 0.48 -20.92 1.18
C TYR A 205 1.95 -21.33 1.28
N LYS A 206 2.77 -20.55 1.98
CA LYS A 206 4.22 -20.79 2.08
C LYS A 206 4.61 -21.38 3.44
N HIS A 207 3.85 -21.06 4.47
CA HIS A 207 4.18 -21.40 5.85
C HIS A 207 2.95 -21.87 6.61
N THR A 208 3.15 -22.77 7.58
CA THR A 208 2.10 -23.17 8.52
C THR A 208 1.94 -22.11 9.61
N LEU A 209 0.71 -21.87 10.04
CA LEU A 209 0.45 -21.03 11.20
C LEU A 209 0.98 -21.71 12.49
N PRO A 210 1.47 -20.93 13.46
CA PRO A 210 1.95 -21.46 14.73
C PRO A 210 0.79 -22.01 15.57
N LEU A 211 1.13 -22.74 16.64
CA LEU A 211 0.17 -23.19 17.67
C LEU A 211 -0.97 -24.09 17.13
N GLY A 212 -0.82 -24.68 15.95
CA GLY A 212 -1.86 -25.52 15.34
C GLY A 212 -3.09 -24.74 14.86
N ILE A 213 -3.00 -23.41 14.75
CA ILE A 213 -4.09 -22.56 14.28
C ILE A 213 -4.43 -22.93 12.83
N LYS A 214 -5.73 -22.99 12.54
CA LYS A 214 -6.26 -23.14 11.18
C LYS A 214 -7.14 -21.94 10.85
N VAL A 215 -6.99 -21.45 9.62
CA VAL A 215 -7.82 -20.37 9.05
C VAL A 215 -8.24 -20.78 7.65
N ASP A 216 -9.50 -20.51 7.33
CA ASP A 216 -10.09 -20.87 6.04
C ASP A 216 -10.26 -19.64 5.11
N VAL A 217 -10.05 -18.44 5.64
CA VAL A 217 -10.26 -17.16 4.94
C VAL A 217 -9.07 -16.23 5.17
N THR A 218 -8.71 -15.44 4.16
CA THR A 218 -7.69 -14.38 4.27
C THR A 218 -8.25 -13.01 3.88
N PRO A 219 -7.84 -11.92 4.56
CA PRO A 219 -7.00 -11.95 5.76
C PRO A 219 -7.77 -12.52 6.96
N SER A 220 -7.05 -13.06 7.94
CA SER A 220 -7.59 -13.39 9.27
C SER A 220 -6.62 -12.86 10.33
N PHE A 221 -7.14 -12.27 11.40
CA PHE A 221 -6.37 -11.67 12.47
C PHE A 221 -6.45 -12.51 13.74
N ILE A 222 -5.30 -12.98 14.22
CA ILE A 222 -5.18 -13.80 15.42
C ILE A 222 -4.38 -13.07 16.46
N PHE A 223 -4.95 -12.92 17.65
CA PHE A 223 -4.34 -12.24 18.78
C PHE A 223 -3.89 -13.27 19.81
N ILE A 224 -2.62 -13.21 20.19
CA ILE A 224 -1.96 -14.18 21.06
C ILE A 224 -1.29 -13.44 22.22
N ASP A 225 -1.38 -13.97 23.43
CA ASP A 225 -0.63 -13.43 24.57
C ASP A 225 0.85 -13.84 24.58
N ARG A 226 1.60 -13.46 25.61
CA ARG A 226 3.04 -13.78 25.71
C ARG A 226 3.26 -15.24 26.16
N GLU A 227 2.24 -15.89 26.71
CA GLU A 227 2.21 -17.28 27.14
C GLU A 227 1.84 -18.22 25.98
N GLN A 228 1.50 -17.68 24.82
CA GLN A 228 1.04 -18.38 23.61
C GLN A 228 -0.41 -18.89 23.69
N ASN A 229 -1.26 -18.27 24.50
CA ASN A 229 -2.70 -18.49 24.45
C ASN A 229 -3.34 -17.62 23.37
N ILE A 230 -4.29 -18.19 22.63
CA ILE A 230 -5.06 -17.48 21.61
C ILE A 230 -6.19 -16.71 22.30
N ILE A 231 -6.13 -15.39 22.25
CA ILE A 231 -7.13 -14.49 22.85
C ILE A 231 -8.33 -14.32 21.92
N LEU A 232 -8.06 -14.16 20.62
CA LEU A 232 -9.08 -13.88 19.62
C LEU A 232 -8.61 -14.34 18.24
N ASN A 233 -9.53 -14.83 17.42
CA ASN A 233 -9.31 -15.17 16.02
C ASN A 233 -10.48 -14.61 15.21
N VAL A 234 -10.21 -13.65 14.34
CA VAL A 234 -11.22 -12.90 13.60
C VAL A 234 -10.96 -13.02 12.10
N PRO A 235 -11.85 -13.66 11.33
CA PRO A 235 -11.69 -13.74 9.89
C PRO A 235 -12.10 -12.43 9.19
N GLY A 236 -11.55 -12.22 8.00
CA GLY A 236 -11.97 -11.20 7.05
C GLY A 236 -11.20 -9.87 7.12
N ALA A 237 -11.47 -9.04 6.13
CA ALA A 237 -11.04 -7.64 6.11
C ALA A 237 -12.07 -6.75 6.81
N TRP A 238 -11.59 -5.72 7.48
CA TRP A 238 -12.39 -4.84 8.34
C TRP A 238 -12.29 -3.38 7.91
N GLY A 239 -13.27 -2.57 8.27
CA GLY A 239 -13.15 -1.11 8.21
C GLY A 239 -12.20 -0.60 9.30
N LYS A 240 -11.70 0.63 9.16
CA LYS A 240 -10.78 1.24 10.14
C LYS A 240 -11.34 1.23 11.56
N GLU A 241 -12.56 1.72 11.75
CA GLU A 241 -13.15 1.85 13.10
C GLU A 241 -13.40 0.48 13.74
N ASP A 242 -13.99 -0.46 12.99
CA ASP A 242 -14.21 -1.83 13.47
C ASP A 242 -12.88 -2.51 13.83
N PHE A 243 -11.84 -2.30 13.01
CA PHE A 243 -10.52 -2.87 13.29
C PHE A 243 -9.89 -2.27 14.55
N LEU A 244 -10.02 -0.96 14.78
CA LEU A 244 -9.59 -0.32 16.03
C LEU A 244 -10.34 -0.90 17.24
N ASP A 245 -11.63 -1.20 17.09
CA ASP A 245 -12.41 -1.84 18.15
C ASP A 245 -12.00 -3.29 18.40
N LEU A 246 -11.66 -4.06 17.37
CA LEU A 246 -11.06 -5.39 17.52
C LEU A 246 -9.74 -5.34 18.31
N LEU A 247 -8.87 -4.35 18.05
CA LEU A 247 -7.63 -4.16 18.81
C LEU A 247 -7.94 -3.88 20.30
N LYS A 248 -8.94 -3.04 20.59
CA LYS A 248 -9.36 -2.76 21.98
C LYS A 248 -9.93 -4.01 22.65
N GLU A 249 -10.74 -4.79 21.94
CA GLU A 249 -11.32 -6.03 22.44
C GLU A 249 -10.24 -7.05 22.81
N ALA A 250 -9.29 -7.30 21.90
CA ALA A 250 -8.17 -8.20 22.13
C ALA A 250 -7.37 -7.78 23.38
N LYS A 251 -7.09 -6.48 23.54
CA LYS A 251 -6.39 -5.96 24.72
C LYS A 251 -7.20 -6.09 26.02
N SER A 252 -8.52 -5.97 25.94
CA SER A 252 -9.41 -6.11 27.09
C SER A 252 -9.47 -7.56 27.58
N LYS A 253 -9.63 -8.52 26.65
CA LYS A 253 -9.67 -9.95 26.99
C LYS A 253 -8.36 -10.45 27.58
N SER A 254 -7.21 -10.00 27.07
CA SER A 254 -5.90 -10.38 27.60
C SER A 254 -5.66 -9.99 29.07
N LYS A 255 -6.49 -9.10 29.64
CA LYS A 255 -6.40 -8.70 31.05
C LYS A 255 -7.31 -9.53 31.96
N LYS A 256 -8.34 -10.18 31.40
CA LYS A 256 -9.32 -10.99 32.14
C LYS A 256 -8.87 -12.44 32.34
N GLU A 257 -7.94 -12.91 31.52
CA GLU A 257 -7.37 -14.26 31.59
C GLU A 257 -6.15 -14.36 32.55
N LYS A 258 -5.83 -13.26 33.26
CA LYS A 258 -4.83 -13.22 34.33
C LYS A 258 -5.47 -13.33 35.70
#